data_AF-A0A9N7VEH3-F1
#
_entry.id   AF-A0A9N7VEH3-F1
#
_cell.length_a   1.000
_cell.length_b   1.000
_cell.length_c   1.000
_cell.angle_alpha   90.00
_cell.angle_beta   90.00
_cell.angle_gamma   90.00
#
_symmetry.space_group_name_H-M   'P 1'
#
loop_
_entity.id
_entity.type
_entity.pdbx_description
1 polymer ?
#
loop_
_entity_poly.entity_id
_entity_poly.type
_entity_poly.pdbx_seq_one_letter_code
_entity_poly.pdbx_strand_id
1 'polypeptide(L)'
;MILTVKPLQGKECSVQVTEDEKVYTVKELVSERLNIPANQQRLLYKGKALADEHRLSDYSIGPEAKLNLVIRPVGERTAASGMASSSSSSNIHGGVWQTVSMILARNFSPADAAKVHEQLIKDYERSLRQLRGKRRAEHRR
;
A
#
# COMPACT_ATOMS: atom_id res chain seq x y z
N MET A 1 -25.47 -8.97 15.57
CA MET A 1 -25.81 -9.45 14.21
C MET A 1 -24.62 -10.22 13.61
N ILE A 2 -24.86 -11.05 12.58
CA ILE A 2 -23.80 -11.78 11.86
C ILE A 2 -23.67 -11.17 10.47
N LEU A 3 -22.44 -10.85 10.05
CA LEU A 3 -22.12 -10.36 8.71
C LEU A 3 -21.27 -11.39 7.97
N THR A 4 -21.49 -11.50 6.66
CA THR A 4 -20.67 -12.34 5.79
C THR A 4 -19.74 -11.45 4.98
N VAL A 5 -18.44 -11.67 5.08
CA VAL A 5 -17.43 -10.96 4.31
C VAL A 5 -16.91 -11.87 3.22
N LYS A 6 -17.07 -11.42 1.98
CA LYS A 6 -16.64 -12.10 0.76
C LYS A 6 -15.38 -11.44 0.22
N PRO A 7 -14.20 -12.04 0.46
CA PRO A 7 -12.97 -11.58 -0.15
C PRO A 7 -12.95 -11.88 -1.66
N LEU A 8 -12.34 -10.99 -2.43
CA LEU A 8 -12.07 -11.20 -3.87
C LEU A 8 -11.11 -12.38 -4.11
N GLN A 9 -10.23 -12.64 -3.16
CA GLN A 9 -9.29 -13.74 -3.16
C GLN A 9 -9.39 -14.45 -1.81
N GLY A 10 -9.99 -15.64 -1.77
CA GLY A 10 -10.06 -16.45 -0.56
C GLY A 10 -11.45 -17.03 -0.27
N LYS A 11 -11.60 -17.54 0.95
CA LYS A 11 -12.83 -18.15 1.48
C LYS A 11 -13.65 -17.11 2.24
N GLU A 12 -14.96 -17.14 2.06
CA GLU A 12 -15.90 -16.29 2.80
C GLU A 12 -15.77 -16.52 4.31
N CYS A 13 -15.81 -15.44 5.10
CA CYS A 13 -15.76 -15.49 6.55
C CYS A 13 -16.97 -14.79 7.16
N SER A 14 -17.45 -15.33 8.28
CA SER A 14 -18.56 -14.75 9.05
C SER A 14 -18.02 -14.06 10.30
N VAL A 15 -18.41 -12.82 10.52
CA VAL A 15 -18.02 -12.02 11.69
C VAL A 15 -19.26 -11.60 12.47
N GLN A 16 -19.16 -11.63 13.79
CA GLN A 16 -20.25 -11.26 14.69
C GLN A 16 -20.00 -9.85 15.23
N VAL A 17 -20.89 -8.92 14.93
CA VAL A 17 -20.78 -7.50 15.31
C VAL A 17 -22.15 -6.90 15.62
N THR A 18 -22.19 -5.75 16.28
CA THR A 18 -23.44 -5.02 16.59
C THR A 18 -23.66 -3.91 15.56
N GLU A 19 -24.89 -3.51 15.29
CA GLU A 19 -25.22 -2.45 14.31
C GLU A 19 -24.67 -1.07 14.67
N ASP A 20 -24.45 -0.82 15.96
CA ASP A 20 -23.86 0.41 16.47
C ASP A 20 -22.33 0.46 16.40
N GLU A 21 -21.68 -0.66 16.06
CA GLU A 21 -20.23 -0.73 15.92
C GLU A 21 -19.73 0.06 14.71
N LYS A 22 -18.46 0.47 14.78
CA LYS A 22 -17.79 1.14 13.69
C LYS A 22 -17.31 0.14 12.65
N VAL A 23 -17.20 0.60 11.41
CA VAL A 23 -16.59 -0.18 10.31
C VAL A 23 -15.16 -0.59 10.67
N TYR A 24 -14.43 0.25 11.41
CA TYR A 24 -13.10 -0.05 11.91
C TYR A 24 -13.04 -1.37 12.70
N THR A 25 -13.96 -1.57 13.67
CA THR A 25 -14.05 -2.80 14.48
C THR A 25 -14.25 -4.03 13.60
N VAL A 26 -15.07 -3.92 12.54
CA VAL A 26 -15.27 -5.02 11.57
C VAL A 26 -13.98 -5.36 10.85
N LYS A 27 -13.19 -4.37 10.44
CA LYS A 27 -11.89 -4.61 9.76
C LYS A 27 -10.88 -5.28 10.68
N GLU A 28 -10.86 -4.93 11.96
CA GLU A 28 -10.01 -5.61 12.95
C GLU A 28 -10.39 -7.09 13.07
N LEU A 29 -11.68 -7.41 13.23
CA LEU A 29 -12.14 -8.81 13.29
C LEU A 29 -11.82 -9.57 11.98
N VAL A 30 -12.03 -8.94 10.83
CA VAL A 30 -11.67 -9.52 9.53
C VAL A 30 -10.15 -9.71 9.42
N SER A 31 -9.35 -8.82 10.01
CA SER A 31 -7.89 -8.93 10.00
C SER A 31 -7.40 -10.16 10.75
N GLU A 32 -8.01 -10.46 11.90
CA GLU A 32 -7.68 -11.65 12.68
C GLU A 32 -8.13 -12.93 11.98
N ARG A 33 -9.28 -12.91 11.30
CA ARG A 33 -9.84 -14.09 10.62
C ARG A 33 -9.11 -14.43 9.33
N LEU A 34 -8.74 -13.42 8.54
CA LEU A 34 -8.13 -13.60 7.22
C LEU A 34 -6.61 -13.35 7.21
N ASN A 35 -6.02 -12.88 8.31
CA ASN A 35 -4.62 -12.45 8.40
C ASN A 35 -4.26 -11.34 7.38
N ILE A 36 -5.20 -10.46 7.08
CA ILE A 36 -5.00 -9.32 6.15
C ILE A 36 -5.01 -8.04 6.99
N PRO A 37 -3.98 -7.18 6.94
CA PRO A 37 -3.93 -6.00 7.80
C PRO A 37 -5.03 -4.99 7.44
N ALA A 38 -5.66 -4.37 8.44
CA ALA A 38 -6.85 -3.53 8.28
C ALA A 38 -6.63 -2.32 7.33
N ASN A 39 -5.40 -1.83 7.21
CA ASN A 39 -5.00 -0.76 6.29
C ASN A 39 -5.06 -1.18 4.81
N GLN A 40 -4.89 -2.47 4.51
CA GLN A 40 -4.99 -3.04 3.16
C GLN A 40 -6.43 -3.44 2.83
N GLN A 41 -7.31 -3.50 3.83
CA GLN A 41 -8.70 -3.91 3.67
C GLN A 41 -9.58 -2.77 3.18
N ARG A 42 -10.28 -3.00 2.07
CA ARG A 42 -11.37 -2.14 1.61
C ARG A 42 -12.68 -2.92 1.62
N LEU A 43 -13.58 -2.56 2.53
CA LEU A 43 -14.92 -3.13 2.62
C LEU A 43 -15.89 -2.35 1.73
N LEU A 44 -16.70 -3.06 0.96
CA LEU A 44 -17.72 -2.51 0.08
C LEU A 44 -19.07 -3.15 0.37
N TYR A 45 -20.10 -2.32 0.53
CA TYR A 45 -21.49 -2.74 0.66
C TYR A 45 -22.35 -2.10 -0.42
N LYS A 46 -23.09 -2.90 -1.21
CA LYS A 46 -23.92 -2.42 -2.33
C LYS A 46 -23.17 -1.47 -3.29
N GLY A 47 -21.88 -1.72 -3.52
CA GLY A 47 -21.02 -0.87 -4.37
C GLY A 47 -20.48 0.40 -3.71
N LYS A 48 -20.88 0.72 -2.47
CA LYS A 48 -20.33 1.82 -1.68
C LYS A 48 -19.19 1.34 -0.80
N ALA A 49 -18.05 2.04 -0.85
CA ALA A 49 -16.96 1.78 0.08
C ALA A 49 -17.33 2.29 1.47
N LEU A 50 -17.14 1.44 2.47
CA LEU A 50 -17.37 1.79 3.86
C LEU A 50 -16.16 2.56 4.40
N ALA A 51 -16.39 3.68 5.08
CA ALA A 51 -15.34 4.42 5.75
C ALA A 51 -15.25 4.02 7.23
N ASP A 52 -14.04 4.00 7.77
CA ASP A 52 -13.72 3.56 9.13
C ASP A 52 -14.43 4.38 10.22
N GLU A 53 -14.70 5.66 9.94
CA GLU A 53 -15.30 6.61 10.87
C GLU A 53 -16.83 6.47 10.98
N HIS A 54 -17.47 5.75 10.05
CA HIS A 54 -18.91 5.56 10.01
C HIS A 54 -19.34 4.27 10.74
N ARG A 55 -20.57 4.26 11.24
CA ARG A 55 -21.19 3.09 11.88
C ARG A 55 -21.85 2.19 10.85
N LEU A 56 -22.09 0.94 11.22
CA LEU A 56 -22.79 -0.01 10.35
C LEU A 56 -24.26 0.38 10.14
N SER A 57 -24.89 0.95 11.17
CA SER A 57 -26.25 1.49 11.13
C SER A 57 -26.42 2.64 10.11
N ASP A 58 -25.42 3.53 9.97
CA ASP A 58 -25.42 4.61 8.96
C ASP A 58 -25.52 4.08 7.52
N TYR A 59 -24.99 2.87 7.26
CA TYR A 59 -25.03 2.23 5.95
C TYR A 59 -26.23 1.28 5.77
N SER A 60 -27.14 1.24 6.75
CA SER A 60 -28.28 0.32 6.78
C SER A 60 -27.84 -1.14 6.60
N ILE A 61 -26.72 -1.50 7.23
CA ILE A 61 -26.19 -2.87 7.19
C ILE A 61 -26.99 -3.70 8.20
N GLY A 62 -27.87 -4.56 7.67
CA GLY A 62 -28.71 -5.44 8.48
C GLY A 62 -28.05 -6.77 8.85
N PRO A 63 -28.77 -7.62 9.62
CA PRO A 63 -28.36 -9.00 9.87
C PRO A 63 -28.21 -9.77 8.56
N GLU A 64 -27.21 -10.64 8.48
CA GLU A 64 -26.87 -11.45 7.30
C GLU A 64 -26.45 -10.63 6.06
N ALA A 65 -26.08 -9.36 6.23
CA ALA A 65 -25.56 -8.57 5.14
C ALA A 65 -24.21 -9.11 4.62
N LYS A 66 -24.07 -9.07 3.29
CA LYS A 66 -22.87 -9.49 2.57
C LYS A 66 -22.00 -8.28 2.21
N LEU A 67 -20.78 -8.27 2.72
CA LEU A 67 -19.74 -7.27 2.45
C LEU A 67 -18.73 -7.84 1.46
N ASN A 68 -18.31 -7.06 0.47
CA ASN A 68 -17.24 -7.45 -0.43
C ASN A 68 -15.93 -6.86 0.09
N LEU A 69 -14.89 -7.68 0.24
CA LEU A 69 -13.57 -7.25 0.65
C LEU A 69 -12.64 -7.22 -0.57
N VAL A 70 -12.10 -6.02 -0.85
CA VAL A 70 -11.03 -5.82 -1.83
C VAL A 70 -9.74 -5.56 -1.06
N ILE A 71 -8.69 -6.32 -1.39
CA ILE A 71 -7.35 -6.10 -0.85
C ILE A 71 -6.66 -5.06 -1.73
N ARG A 72 -6.17 -3.99 -1.13
CA ARG A 72 -5.26 -3.06 -1.77
C ARG A 72 -3.86 -3.34 -1.25
N PRO A 73 -2.90 -3.71 -2.11
CA PRO A 73 -1.51 -3.80 -1.68
C PRO A 73 -1.03 -2.40 -1.35
N VAL A 74 -0.95 -2.07 -0.06
CA VAL A 74 -0.09 -0.97 0.37
C VAL A 74 1.33 -1.49 0.22
N GLY A 75 2.15 -0.81 -0.56
CA GLY A 75 3.53 -1.23 -0.81
C GLY A 75 4.32 -1.14 0.49
N GLU A 76 4.30 -2.21 1.29
CA GLU A 76 4.98 -2.29 2.57
C GLU A 76 6.19 -3.22 2.46
N ARG A 77 7.36 -2.60 2.48
CA ARG A 77 8.59 -3.21 2.98
C ARG A 77 9.05 -2.37 4.16
N THR A 78 8.32 -2.46 5.27
CA THR A 78 8.87 -2.07 6.58
C THR A 78 9.26 -3.36 7.28
N ALA A 79 10.55 -3.61 7.23
CA ALA A 79 11.21 -4.81 7.71
C ALA A 79 11.06 -4.95 9.24
N ALA A 80 10.72 -6.17 9.66
CA ALA A 80 11.35 -6.73 10.83
C ALA A 80 12.79 -7.14 10.47
N SER A 81 13.71 -6.93 11.41
CA SER A 81 15.14 -7.26 11.41
C SER A 81 16.08 -6.13 10.99
N GLY A 82 16.87 -5.69 11.96
CA GLY A 82 17.65 -4.48 11.93
C GLY A 82 18.93 -4.52 11.12
N MET A 83 19.37 -3.34 10.73
CA MET A 83 20.75 -2.90 10.81
C MET A 83 20.75 -1.38 10.64
N ALA A 84 21.44 -0.70 11.54
CA ALA A 84 21.60 0.74 11.55
C ALA A 84 22.18 1.27 10.22
N SER A 85 21.62 2.36 9.71
CA SER A 85 22.37 3.60 9.45
C SER A 85 21.41 4.74 9.10
N SER A 86 21.41 5.73 9.99
CA SER A 86 21.30 7.15 9.69
C SER A 86 21.32 7.52 8.20
N SER A 87 20.24 8.09 7.69
CA SER A 87 20.14 9.55 7.62
C SER A 87 18.86 9.98 6.92
N SER A 88 18.22 10.93 7.58
CA SER A 88 17.06 11.67 7.20
C SER A 88 17.17 12.24 5.79
N SER A 89 16.04 12.20 5.08
CA SER A 89 15.44 13.31 4.33
C SER A 89 14.92 12.77 3.00
N SER A 90 13.59 12.81 2.87
CA SER A 90 12.84 12.87 1.61
C SER A 90 13.36 11.96 0.49
N ASN A 91 12.61 10.91 0.14
CA ASN A 91 12.21 10.75 -1.26
C ASN A 91 11.49 9.41 -1.49
N ILE A 92 10.29 9.51 -2.08
CA ILE A 92 9.60 8.45 -2.83
C ILE A 92 10.53 7.74 -3.84
N HIS A 93 11.61 8.43 -4.24
CA HIS A 93 12.70 7.92 -5.05
C HIS A 93 13.46 6.75 -4.42
N GLY A 94 13.62 6.70 -3.09
CA GLY A 94 14.29 5.58 -2.42
C GLY A 94 13.66 4.25 -2.80
N GLY A 95 12.35 4.09 -2.58
CA GLY A 95 11.64 2.83 -2.77
C GLY A 95 11.74 2.22 -4.18
N VAL A 96 11.80 3.08 -5.20
CA VAL A 96 11.99 2.64 -6.59
C VAL A 96 13.42 2.14 -6.81
N TRP A 97 14.42 2.89 -6.35
CA TRP A 97 15.82 2.48 -6.44
C TRP A 97 16.13 1.20 -5.68
N GLN A 98 15.50 0.97 -4.53
CA GLN A 98 15.61 -0.32 -3.84
C GLN A 98 14.98 -1.47 -4.64
N THR A 99 13.87 -1.24 -5.33
CA THR A 99 13.26 -2.27 -6.19
C THR A 99 14.16 -2.60 -7.38
N VAL A 100 14.71 -1.57 -8.04
CA VAL A 100 15.68 -1.72 -9.12
C VAL A 100 16.89 -2.53 -8.62
N SER A 101 17.45 -2.16 -7.47
CA SER A 101 18.55 -2.89 -6.85
C SER A 101 18.24 -4.37 -6.59
N MET A 102 17.02 -4.70 -6.12
CA MET A 102 16.61 -6.10 -5.92
C MET A 102 16.50 -6.88 -7.24
N ILE A 103 16.00 -6.24 -8.31
CA ILE A 103 15.87 -6.88 -9.63
C ILE A 103 17.26 -7.10 -10.26
N LEU A 104 18.16 -6.13 -10.11
CA LEU A 104 19.53 -6.24 -10.60
C LEU A 104 20.28 -7.36 -9.88
N ALA A 105 20.15 -7.45 -8.55
CA ALA A 105 20.77 -8.52 -7.76
C ALA A 105 20.29 -9.95 -8.16
N ARG A 106 19.11 -10.06 -8.79
CA ARG A 106 18.57 -11.34 -9.27
C ARG A 106 19.15 -11.78 -10.62
N ASN A 107 19.68 -10.86 -11.42
CA ASN A 107 20.10 -11.12 -12.80
C ASN A 107 21.60 -10.86 -13.04
N PHE A 108 22.28 -10.14 -12.15
CA PHE A 108 23.68 -9.74 -12.29
C PHE A 108 24.50 -10.17 -11.08
N SER A 109 25.82 -10.31 -11.29
CA SER A 109 26.78 -10.43 -10.18
C SER A 109 26.66 -9.21 -9.25
N PRO A 110 26.81 -9.36 -7.92
CA PRO A 110 26.66 -8.25 -6.98
C PRO A 110 27.53 -7.03 -7.31
N ALA A 111 28.71 -7.25 -7.90
CA ALA A 111 29.60 -6.18 -8.34
C ALA A 111 29.04 -5.41 -9.56
N ASP A 112 28.43 -6.10 -10.51
CA ASP A 112 27.86 -5.49 -11.71
C ASP A 112 26.51 -4.84 -11.41
N ALA A 113 25.70 -5.48 -10.55
CA ALA A 113 24.46 -4.92 -10.05
C ALA A 113 24.69 -3.56 -9.36
N ALA A 114 25.73 -3.45 -8.53
CA ALA A 114 26.10 -2.19 -7.87
C ALA A 114 26.50 -1.10 -8.89
N LYS A 115 27.34 -1.44 -9.87
CA LYS A 115 27.78 -0.51 -10.91
C LYS A 115 26.62 0.00 -11.76
N VAL A 116 25.74 -0.90 -12.21
CA VAL A 116 24.58 -0.53 -13.02
C VAL A 116 23.61 0.32 -12.21
N HIS A 117 23.39 -0.01 -10.94
CA HIS A 117 22.54 0.78 -10.05
C HIS A 117 23.09 2.20 -9.85
N GLU A 118 24.39 2.34 -9.58
CA GLU A 118 25.05 3.64 -9.41
C GLU A 118 25.02 4.46 -10.71
N GLN A 119 25.24 3.82 -11.86
CA GLN A 119 25.21 4.48 -13.16
C GLN A 119 23.80 4.99 -13.49
N LEU A 120 22.77 4.20 -13.22
CA LEU A 120 21.38 4.58 -13.47
C LEU A 120 20.98 5.79 -12.61
N ILE A 121 21.42 5.85 -11.35
CA ILE A 121 21.20 7.02 -10.47
C ILE A 121 21.88 8.26 -11.06
N LYS A 122 23.15 8.13 -11.46
CA LYS A 122 23.92 9.24 -12.05
C LYS A 122 23.26 9.79 -13.32
N ASP A 123 22.78 8.91 -14.21
CA ASP A 123 22.12 9.32 -15.44
C ASP A 123 20.77 9.99 -15.18
N TYR A 124 20.01 9.48 -14.19
CA TYR A 124 18.78 10.12 -13.77
C TYR A 124 19.02 11.53 -13.22
N GLU A 125 20.00 11.72 -12.33
CA GLU A 125 20.33 13.05 -11.81
C GLU A 125 20.86 14.00 -12.89
N ARG A 126 21.64 13.47 -13.85
CA ARG A 126 22.12 14.24 -15.02
C ARG A 126 20.93 14.70 -15.87
N SER A 127 19.96 13.83 -16.12
CA SER A 127 18.73 14.15 -16.84
C SER A 127 17.88 15.20 -16.09
N LEU A 128 17.72 15.07 -14.77
CA LEU A 128 17.04 16.09 -13.95
C LEU A 128 17.75 17.44 -13.97
N ARG A 129 19.08 17.47 -13.92
CA ARG A 129 19.86 18.71 -14.02
C ARG A 129 19.63 19.41 -15.36
N GLN A 130 19.54 18.65 -16.46
CA GLN A 130 19.21 19.20 -17.78
C GLN A 130 17.78 19.76 -17.85
N LEU A 131 16.80 19.07 -17.26
CA LEU A 131 15.42 19.55 -17.22
C LEU A 131 15.26 20.84 -16.38
N ARG A 132 15.98 20.93 -15.26
CA ARG A 132 16.00 22.12 -14.41
C ARG A 132 16.70 23.31 -15.08
N GLY A 133 17.70 23.05 -15.93
CA GLY A 133 18.35 24.08 -16.76
C GLY A 133 17.46 24.64 -17.86
N LYS A 134 16.65 23.79 -18.52
CA LYS A 134 15.74 24.20 -19.61
C LYS A 134 14.66 25.19 -19.15
N ARG A 135 14.13 25.03 -17.93
CA ARG A 135 13.14 25.98 -17.37
C ARG A 135 13.68 27.40 -17.11
N ARG A 136 15.00 27.59 -17.05
CA ARG A 136 15.61 28.94 -16.94
C ARG A 136 15.89 29.59 -18.30
N ALA A 137 15.92 28.83 -19.39
CA ALA A 137 16.19 29.35 -20.73
C ALA A 137 14.92 29.86 -21.45
N GLU A 138 13.74 29.40 -21.04
CA GLU A 138 12.47 29.75 -21.68
C GLU A 138 11.87 31.08 -21.19
N HIS A 139 12.37 31.65 -20.09
CA HIS A 139 11.89 32.92 -19.52
C HIS A 139 12.69 34.15 -19.99
N ARG A 140 13.49 34.02 -21.05
CA ARG A 140 14.35 35.09 -21.58
C ARG A 140 14.27 35.24 -23.10
N ARG A 141 13.07 35.07 -23.67
CA ARG A 141 12.74 35.47 -25.04
C ARG A 141 11.42 36.23 -25.04
#